data_AF-A0A1L4BZX1-F1
#
_entry.id   AF-A0A1L4BZX1-F1
#
_cell.length_a   1.000
_cell.length_b   1.000
_cell.length_c   1.000
_cell.angle_alpha   90.00
_cell.angle_beta   90.00
_cell.angle_gamma   90.00
#
_symmetry.space_group_name_H-M   'P 1'
#
loop_
_entity.id
_entity.type
_entity.pdbx_description
1 polymer ?
#
loop_
_entity_poly.entity_id
_entity_poly.type
_entity_poly.pdbx_seq_one_letter_code
_entity_poly.pdbx_strand_id
1 'polypeptide(L)'
;MTEYELTKDLNQITAEINSYKQIAGQSIWEIGRRLNFVKQNDLVHGEFMAWIESLGIEYTFAKRSMKIANEFSNSATVPNLSNTALYLITTLPEEEKQKQIQKAADGDSPTVRELRKLRQELKEKDESIHRLKKQPPEVKEVIKEIKPHDYEGLKSDNEQLSGALRKVREELDAHKSRKEFIEKQYNELLQSREAVEKDSKEYNELKAAIERMQGKMNKEQQKIAAYSNVAESVKKGNELLDHIAGLVYVDDLVLLKDSDRVNEEVTKLVRRVEKWTTDMNKTLNQANIIEGEIIHE
;
A
#
# COMPACT_ATOMS: atom_id res chain seq x y z
N MET A 1 3.05 -36.84 -88.85
CA MET A 1 3.38 -35.73 -87.94
C MET A 1 3.19 -34.45 -88.71
N THR A 2 2.22 -33.63 -88.31
CA THR A 2 2.18 -32.24 -88.74
C THR A 2 3.26 -31.49 -87.96
N GLU A 3 4.34 -31.14 -88.64
CA GLU A 3 5.40 -30.31 -88.10
C GLU A 3 4.83 -28.90 -87.96
N TYR A 4 4.53 -28.49 -86.72
CA TYR A 4 4.12 -27.11 -86.44
C TYR A 4 5.35 -26.23 -86.64
N GLU A 5 5.32 -25.31 -87.62
CA GLU A 5 6.37 -24.30 -87.73
C GLU A 5 6.43 -23.48 -86.44
N LEU A 6 7.60 -23.46 -85.81
CA LEU A 6 7.82 -22.68 -84.60
C LEU A 6 7.79 -21.19 -84.96
N THR A 7 6.83 -20.45 -84.39
CA THR A 7 6.75 -18.99 -84.53
C THR A 7 8.07 -18.34 -84.09
N LYS A 8 8.52 -17.29 -84.81
CA LYS A 8 9.73 -16.51 -84.46
C LYS A 8 9.46 -15.26 -83.60
N ASP A 9 8.20 -14.94 -83.32
CA ASP A 9 7.83 -13.85 -82.42
C ASP A 9 7.99 -14.25 -80.94
N LEU A 10 8.81 -13.49 -80.22
CA LEU A 10 9.13 -13.73 -78.82
C LEU A 10 7.88 -13.62 -77.92
N ASN A 11 6.96 -12.70 -78.23
CA ASN A 11 5.75 -12.52 -77.44
C ASN A 11 4.81 -13.73 -77.56
N GLN A 12 4.61 -14.23 -78.80
CA GLN A 12 3.85 -15.44 -79.03
C GLN A 12 4.50 -16.67 -78.38
N ILE A 13 5.81 -16.88 -78.53
CA ILE A 13 6.54 -17.98 -77.86
C ILE A 13 6.35 -17.90 -76.34
N THR A 14 6.43 -16.70 -75.76
CA THR A 14 6.25 -16.48 -74.32
C THR A 14 4.84 -16.86 -73.85
N ALA A 15 3.81 -16.46 -74.61
CA ALA A 15 2.42 -16.80 -74.32
C ALA A 15 2.18 -18.32 -74.38
N GLU A 16 2.71 -18.99 -75.40
CA GLU A 16 2.62 -20.46 -75.56
C GLU A 16 3.31 -21.19 -74.40
N ILE A 17 4.53 -20.78 -74.02
CA ILE A 17 5.25 -21.35 -72.87
C ILE A 17 4.45 -21.20 -71.58
N ASN A 18 3.85 -20.03 -71.34
CA ASN A 18 3.03 -19.80 -70.15
C ASN A 18 1.76 -20.65 -70.15
N SER A 19 1.13 -20.85 -71.30
CA SER A 19 -0.01 -21.76 -71.45
C SER A 19 0.36 -23.20 -71.10
N TYR A 20 1.48 -23.72 -71.64
CA TYR A 20 1.94 -25.07 -71.32
C TYR A 20 2.30 -25.24 -69.84
N LYS A 21 2.90 -24.23 -69.20
CA LYS A 21 3.15 -24.24 -67.76
C LYS A 21 1.85 -24.34 -66.95
N GLN A 22 0.81 -23.63 -67.37
CA GLN A 22 -0.51 -23.69 -66.72
C GLN A 22 -1.16 -25.06 -66.88
N ILE A 23 -1.14 -25.62 -68.09
CA ILE A 23 -1.65 -26.96 -68.35
C ILE A 23 -0.89 -28.00 -67.52
N ALA A 24 0.42 -27.86 -67.37
CA ALA A 24 1.23 -28.76 -66.53
C ALA A 24 0.81 -28.70 -65.05
N GLY A 25 0.62 -27.52 -64.49
CA GLY A 25 0.14 -27.34 -63.11
C GLY A 25 -1.25 -27.96 -62.88
N GLN A 26 -2.19 -27.70 -63.78
CA GLN A 26 -3.54 -28.28 -63.75
C GLN A 26 -3.51 -29.81 -63.88
N SER A 27 -2.66 -30.33 -64.76
CA SER A 27 -2.49 -31.77 -64.96
C SER A 27 -1.99 -32.47 -63.70
N ILE A 28 -1.04 -31.87 -62.96
CA ILE A 28 -0.55 -32.39 -61.67
C ILE A 28 -1.71 -32.52 -60.67
N TRP A 29 -2.54 -31.50 -60.55
CA TRP A 29 -3.69 -31.51 -59.64
C TRP A 29 -4.75 -32.55 -60.04
N GLU A 30 -5.11 -32.62 -61.32
CA GLU A 30 -6.13 -33.54 -61.82
C GLU A 30 -5.67 -35.01 -61.70
N ILE A 31 -4.39 -35.30 -61.97
CA ILE A 31 -3.81 -36.63 -61.71
C ILE A 31 -3.94 -36.95 -60.21
N GLY A 32 -3.56 -36.03 -59.33
CA GLY A 32 -3.68 -36.20 -57.88
C GLY A 32 -5.11 -36.51 -57.43
N ARG A 33 -6.10 -35.80 -57.97
CA ARG A 33 -7.52 -35.99 -57.69
C ARG A 33 -7.99 -37.39 -58.08
N ARG A 34 -7.61 -37.86 -59.28
CA ARG A 34 -7.97 -39.20 -59.76
C ARG A 34 -7.31 -40.29 -58.93
N LEU A 35 -6.04 -40.12 -58.56
CA LEU A 35 -5.33 -41.04 -57.66
C LEU A 35 -6.02 -41.12 -56.29
N ASN A 36 -6.43 -39.98 -55.71
CA ASN A 36 -7.21 -39.96 -54.47
C ASN A 36 -8.55 -40.69 -54.62
N PHE A 37 -9.26 -40.48 -55.73
CA PHE A 37 -10.53 -41.15 -56.00
C PHE A 37 -10.37 -42.68 -56.06
N VAL A 38 -9.39 -43.19 -56.81
CA VAL A 38 -9.13 -44.64 -56.89
C VAL A 38 -8.78 -45.21 -55.52
N LYS A 39 -7.97 -44.50 -54.73
CA LYS A 39 -7.58 -44.93 -53.38
C LYS A 39 -8.74 -44.92 -52.38
N GLN A 40 -9.65 -43.96 -52.47
CA GLN A 40 -10.80 -43.83 -51.58
C GLN A 40 -11.93 -44.80 -51.91
N ASN A 41 -12.13 -45.11 -53.20
CA ASN A 41 -13.17 -46.03 -53.67
C ASN A 41 -12.67 -47.47 -53.85
N ASP A 42 -11.41 -47.71 -53.49
CA ASP A 42 -10.80 -49.05 -53.41
C ASP A 42 -10.96 -49.87 -54.71
N LEU A 43 -10.87 -49.20 -55.86
CA LEU A 43 -11.14 -49.82 -57.18
C LEU A 43 -10.11 -50.88 -57.59
N VAL A 44 -8.98 -50.94 -56.88
CA VAL A 44 -7.84 -51.83 -57.13
C VAL A 44 -7.36 -52.41 -55.79
N HIS A 45 -8.29 -52.96 -54.99
CA HIS A 45 -8.11 -53.44 -53.61
C HIS A 45 -6.73 -54.07 -53.33
N GLY A 46 -5.92 -53.41 -52.48
CA GLY A 46 -4.58 -53.89 -52.10
C GLY A 46 -3.49 -53.74 -53.18
N GLU A 47 -3.84 -53.36 -54.41
CA GLU A 47 -2.95 -53.28 -55.57
C GLU A 47 -2.64 -51.84 -56.02
N PHE A 48 -3.02 -50.83 -55.22
CA PHE A 48 -2.86 -49.41 -55.58
C PHE A 48 -1.44 -49.04 -56.06
N MET A 49 -0.41 -49.61 -55.43
CA MET A 49 0.99 -49.36 -55.82
C MET A 49 1.34 -49.99 -57.16
N ALA A 50 0.96 -51.25 -57.39
CA ALA A 50 1.17 -51.94 -58.66
C ALA A 50 0.40 -51.26 -59.80
N TRP A 51 -0.81 -50.76 -59.51
CA TRP A 51 -1.60 -49.99 -60.46
C TRP A 51 -0.89 -48.67 -60.85
N ILE A 52 -0.37 -47.91 -59.89
CA ILE A 52 0.43 -46.70 -60.16
C ILE A 52 1.66 -47.01 -61.02
N GLU A 53 2.39 -48.07 -60.70
CA GLU A 53 3.56 -48.50 -61.46
C GLU A 53 3.20 -48.88 -62.91
N SER A 54 2.05 -49.54 -63.12
CA SER A 54 1.55 -49.90 -64.45
C SER A 54 1.26 -48.68 -65.34
N LEU A 55 0.99 -47.51 -64.73
CA LEU A 55 0.80 -46.24 -65.43
C LEU A 55 2.12 -45.50 -65.73
N GLY A 56 3.26 -46.07 -65.31
CA GLY A 56 4.57 -45.42 -65.40
C GLY A 56 4.72 -44.20 -64.48
N ILE A 57 3.87 -44.08 -63.46
CA ILE A 57 3.89 -42.95 -62.53
C ILE A 57 4.82 -43.28 -61.37
N GLU A 58 5.81 -42.42 -61.13
CA GLU A 58 6.70 -42.58 -59.99
C GLU A 58 5.97 -42.31 -58.66
N TYR A 59 6.28 -43.11 -57.64
CA TYR A 59 5.56 -43.07 -56.36
C TYR A 59 5.61 -41.70 -55.67
N THR A 60 6.76 -41.03 -55.67
CA THR A 60 6.92 -39.69 -55.09
C THR A 60 6.06 -38.67 -55.82
N PHE A 61 6.02 -38.71 -57.16
CA PHE A 61 5.11 -37.90 -57.97
C PHE A 61 3.66 -38.15 -57.55
N ALA A 62 3.21 -39.41 -57.54
CA ALA A 62 1.84 -39.78 -57.16
C ALA A 62 1.46 -39.25 -55.78
N LYS A 63 2.30 -39.52 -54.77
CA LYS A 63 2.10 -39.07 -53.39
C LYS A 63 1.98 -37.55 -53.29
N ARG A 64 2.85 -36.80 -53.98
CA ARG A 64 2.84 -35.33 -53.96
C ARG A 64 1.62 -34.78 -54.67
N SER A 65 1.30 -35.28 -55.86
CA SER A 65 0.12 -34.87 -56.64
C SER A 65 -1.17 -35.10 -55.85
N MET A 66 -1.30 -36.26 -55.20
CA MET A 66 -2.43 -36.56 -54.31
C MET A 66 -2.56 -35.56 -53.16
N LYS A 67 -1.43 -35.19 -52.52
CA LYS A 67 -1.44 -34.16 -51.46
C LYS A 67 -1.85 -32.80 -52.01
N ILE A 68 -1.31 -32.40 -53.16
CA ILE A 68 -1.67 -31.15 -53.86
C ILE A 68 -3.18 -31.12 -54.12
N ALA A 69 -3.76 -32.20 -54.64
CA ALA A 69 -5.19 -32.24 -54.94
C ALA A 69 -6.10 -32.13 -53.70
N ASN A 70 -5.65 -32.57 -52.52
CA ASN A 70 -6.42 -32.46 -51.28
C ASN A 70 -6.33 -31.06 -50.65
N GLU A 71 -5.24 -30.34 -50.89
CA GLU A 71 -4.94 -29.05 -50.24
C GLU A 71 -5.38 -27.85 -51.10
N PHE A 72 -5.43 -28.01 -52.42
CA PHE A 72 -5.91 -27.00 -53.35
C PHE A 72 -7.35 -27.30 -53.76
N SER A 73 -8.26 -26.35 -53.50
CA SER A 73 -9.71 -26.52 -53.70
C SER A 73 -10.14 -26.66 -55.16
N ASN A 74 -9.38 -26.09 -56.11
CA ASN A 74 -9.64 -26.25 -57.54
C ASN A 74 -8.36 -26.12 -58.39
N SER A 75 -8.40 -26.60 -59.63
CA SER A 75 -7.27 -26.53 -60.58
C SER A 75 -6.90 -25.11 -61.00
N ALA A 76 -7.84 -24.16 -60.95
CA ALA A 76 -7.60 -22.76 -61.32
C ALA A 76 -6.74 -22.01 -60.29
N THR A 77 -6.77 -22.46 -59.03
CA THR A 77 -5.98 -21.92 -57.92
C THR A 77 -4.58 -22.51 -57.82
N VAL A 78 -4.24 -23.48 -58.68
CA VAL A 78 -2.92 -24.13 -58.67
C VAL A 78 -1.95 -23.25 -59.46
N PRO A 79 -0.91 -22.71 -58.81
CA PRO A 79 0.05 -21.87 -59.51
C PRO A 79 0.84 -22.66 -60.55
N ASN A 80 1.39 -21.94 -61.53
CA ASN A 80 2.21 -22.49 -62.63
C ASN A 80 3.60 -22.95 -62.15
N LEU A 81 3.63 -23.94 -61.26
CA LEU A 81 4.81 -24.39 -60.53
C LEU A 81 5.04 -25.89 -60.73
N SER A 82 6.30 -26.30 -60.58
CA SER A 82 6.67 -27.72 -60.60
C SER A 82 5.98 -28.51 -59.47
N ASN A 83 5.77 -29.82 -59.65
CA ASN A 83 5.22 -30.71 -58.61
C ASN A 83 5.94 -30.53 -57.27
N THR A 84 7.28 -30.46 -57.27
CA THR A 84 8.06 -30.27 -56.04
C THR A 84 7.76 -28.93 -55.35
N ALA A 85 7.63 -27.84 -56.11
CA ALA A 85 7.31 -26.53 -55.55
C ALA A 85 5.88 -26.49 -55.00
N LEU A 86 4.89 -26.99 -55.74
CA LEU A 86 3.51 -27.12 -55.28
C LEU A 86 3.43 -27.94 -53.99
N TYR A 87 4.10 -29.09 -53.94
CA TYR A 87 4.14 -29.91 -52.73
C TYR A 87 4.77 -29.17 -51.54
N LEU A 88 5.85 -28.43 -51.75
CA LEU A 88 6.45 -27.65 -50.67
C LEU A 88 5.49 -26.60 -50.13
N ILE A 89 4.73 -25.92 -51.00
CA ILE A 89 3.69 -24.96 -50.61
C ILE A 89 2.60 -25.66 -49.76
N THR A 90 2.16 -26.87 -50.12
CA THR A 90 1.20 -27.64 -49.28
C THR A 90 1.73 -28.03 -47.90
N THR A 91 3.02 -27.85 -47.64
CA THR A 91 3.64 -28.18 -46.34
C THR A 91 3.88 -26.94 -45.48
N LEU A 92 3.57 -25.74 -45.99
CA LEU A 92 3.65 -24.49 -45.24
C LEU A 92 2.38 -24.27 -44.40
N PRO A 93 2.47 -23.47 -43.31
CA PRO A 93 1.31 -22.94 -42.59
C PRO A 93 0.36 -22.19 -43.53
N GLU A 94 -0.92 -22.13 -43.19
CA GLU A 94 -1.96 -21.61 -44.09
C GLU A 94 -1.71 -20.17 -44.57
N GLU A 95 -1.24 -19.29 -43.68
CA GLU A 95 -0.90 -17.90 -44.03
C GLU A 95 0.20 -17.82 -45.08
N GLU A 96 1.32 -18.52 -44.86
CA GLU A 96 2.44 -18.55 -45.81
C GLU A 96 2.07 -19.31 -47.09
N LYS A 97 1.25 -20.36 -47.01
CA LYS A 97 0.70 -21.07 -48.17
C LYS A 97 -0.04 -20.11 -49.10
N GLN A 98 -1.01 -19.36 -48.56
CA GLN A 98 -1.80 -18.39 -49.34
C GLN A 98 -0.92 -17.29 -49.94
N LYS A 99 0.07 -16.80 -49.19
CA LYS A 99 1.03 -15.81 -49.66
C LYS A 99 1.87 -16.31 -50.84
N GLN A 100 2.36 -17.55 -50.81
CA GLN A 100 3.11 -18.13 -51.94
C GLN A 100 2.22 -18.35 -53.16
N ILE A 101 0.94 -18.71 -52.96
CA ILE A 101 -0.04 -18.86 -54.05
C ILE A 101 -0.27 -17.51 -54.73
N GLN A 102 -0.50 -16.45 -53.95
CA GLN A 102 -0.73 -15.10 -54.48
C GLN A 102 0.49 -14.59 -55.25
N LYS A 103 1.69 -14.72 -54.68
CA LYS A 103 2.94 -14.34 -55.38
C LYS A 103 3.08 -15.03 -56.73
N ALA A 104 2.83 -16.34 -56.76
CA ALA A 104 2.94 -17.10 -57.99
C ALA A 104 1.86 -16.72 -59.02
N ALA A 105 0.66 -16.29 -58.57
CA ALA A 105 -0.38 -15.73 -59.44
C ALA A 105 0.00 -14.37 -60.02
N ASP A 106 0.71 -13.53 -59.24
CA ASP A 106 1.21 -12.21 -59.65
C ASP A 106 2.46 -12.30 -60.58
N GLY A 107 2.92 -13.53 -60.88
CA GLY A 107 4.07 -13.80 -61.75
C GLY A 107 5.40 -13.97 -61.01
N ASP A 108 5.45 -13.75 -59.70
CA ASP A 108 6.61 -14.00 -58.84
C ASP A 108 6.61 -15.45 -58.32
N SER A 109 7.03 -16.37 -59.18
CA SER A 109 7.03 -17.80 -58.89
C SER A 109 8.19 -18.21 -57.97
N PRO A 110 7.92 -18.73 -56.75
CA PRO A 110 8.99 -19.10 -55.83
C PRO A 110 9.76 -20.32 -56.33
N THR A 111 11.07 -20.30 -56.15
CA THR A 111 11.93 -21.43 -56.48
C THR A 111 11.86 -22.52 -55.40
N VAL A 112 12.14 -23.77 -55.77
CA VAL A 112 12.23 -24.90 -54.83
C VAL A 112 13.24 -24.61 -53.71
N ARG A 113 14.33 -23.89 -54.00
CA ARG A 113 15.36 -23.53 -53.01
C ARG A 113 14.83 -22.53 -51.99
N GLU A 114 14.10 -21.52 -52.42
CA GLU A 114 13.47 -20.52 -51.53
C GLU A 114 12.41 -21.16 -50.65
N LEU A 115 11.53 -22.00 -51.20
CA LEU A 115 10.52 -22.71 -50.43
C LEU A 115 11.14 -23.65 -49.38
N ARG A 116 12.26 -24.31 -49.70
CA ARG A 116 13.00 -25.13 -48.72
C ARG A 116 13.58 -24.29 -47.58
N LYS A 117 14.17 -23.12 -47.89
CA LYS A 117 14.69 -22.20 -46.87
C LYS A 117 13.57 -21.68 -45.98
N LEU A 118 12.48 -21.19 -46.57
CA LEU A 118 11.32 -20.71 -45.83
C LEU A 118 10.77 -21.76 -44.88
N ARG A 119 10.59 -23.00 -45.37
CA ARG A 119 10.15 -24.11 -44.53
C ARG A 119 11.11 -24.41 -43.36
N GLN A 120 12.41 -24.34 -43.61
CA GLN A 120 13.42 -24.55 -42.58
C GLN A 120 13.37 -23.45 -41.52
N GLU A 121 13.28 -22.17 -41.94
CA GLU A 121 13.17 -21.02 -41.04
C GLU A 121 11.90 -21.08 -40.17
N LEU A 122 10.76 -21.46 -40.76
CA LEU A 122 9.52 -21.64 -40.02
C LEU A 122 9.65 -22.76 -38.99
N LYS A 123 10.25 -23.89 -39.37
CA LYS A 123 10.50 -25.00 -38.46
C LYS A 123 11.43 -24.61 -37.30
N GLU A 124 12.50 -23.88 -37.58
CA GLU A 124 13.44 -23.39 -36.56
C GLU A 124 12.77 -22.41 -35.60
N LYS A 125 11.90 -21.52 -36.12
CA LYS A 125 11.08 -20.62 -35.30
C LYS A 125 10.11 -21.41 -34.41
N ASP A 126 9.38 -22.37 -34.95
CA ASP A 126 8.43 -23.18 -34.20
C ASP A 126 9.13 -24.02 -33.12
N GLU A 127 10.26 -24.65 -33.44
CA GLU A 127 11.07 -25.37 -32.47
C GLU A 127 11.61 -24.44 -31.38
N SER A 128 12.02 -23.22 -31.74
CA SER A 128 12.50 -22.22 -30.77
C SER A 128 11.38 -21.74 -29.86
N ILE A 129 10.20 -21.45 -30.40
CA ILE A 129 9.00 -21.11 -29.63
C ILE A 129 8.63 -22.26 -28.69
N HIS A 130 8.67 -23.49 -29.17
CA HIS A 130 8.36 -24.67 -28.36
C HIS A 130 9.41 -24.93 -27.28
N ARG A 131 10.70 -24.68 -27.55
CA ARG A 131 11.77 -24.70 -26.54
C ARG A 131 11.55 -23.63 -25.48
N LEU A 132 11.22 -22.40 -25.87
CA LEU A 132 10.91 -21.30 -24.96
C LEU A 132 9.66 -21.57 -24.10
N LYS A 133 8.62 -22.20 -24.67
CA LYS A 133 7.42 -22.61 -23.93
C LYS A 133 7.66 -23.77 -22.96
N LYS A 134 8.64 -24.64 -23.24
CA LYS A 134 9.01 -25.78 -22.38
C LYS A 134 10.02 -25.42 -21.31
N GLN A 135 10.75 -24.31 -21.46
CA GLN A 135 11.51 -23.77 -20.36
C GLN A 135 10.54 -23.30 -19.27
N PRO A 136 10.79 -23.62 -17.99
CA PRO A 136 10.07 -22.96 -16.90
C PRO A 136 10.21 -21.45 -17.13
N PRO A 137 9.13 -20.65 -16.91
CA PRO A 137 9.13 -19.24 -17.23
C PRO A 137 10.37 -18.59 -16.62
N GLU A 138 11.22 -18.03 -17.47
CA GLU A 138 12.31 -17.18 -17.02
C GLU A 138 11.65 -15.93 -16.44
N VAL A 139 11.59 -15.86 -15.10
CA VAL A 139 11.10 -14.71 -14.38
C VAL A 139 12.04 -13.55 -14.69
N LYS A 140 11.76 -12.82 -15.77
CA LYS A 140 12.22 -11.45 -15.88
C LYS A 140 11.34 -10.65 -14.93
N GLU A 141 11.83 -10.43 -13.73
CA GLU A 141 11.29 -9.41 -12.82
C GLU A 141 11.37 -8.06 -13.54
N VAL A 142 10.32 -7.73 -14.29
CA VAL A 142 10.03 -6.33 -14.54
C VAL A 142 9.48 -5.84 -13.22
N ILE A 143 10.35 -5.22 -12.40
CA ILE A 143 9.94 -4.46 -11.23
C ILE A 143 9.08 -3.31 -11.75
N LYS A 144 7.78 -3.54 -11.91
CA LYS A 144 6.80 -2.48 -11.83
C LYS A 144 6.62 -2.25 -10.34
N GLU A 145 7.16 -1.15 -9.83
CA GLU A 145 6.71 -0.58 -8.57
C GLU A 145 5.23 -0.22 -8.72
N ILE A 146 4.36 -1.17 -8.45
CA ILE A 146 2.95 -0.88 -8.21
C ILE A 146 2.92 -0.41 -6.77
N LYS A 147 2.83 0.92 -6.56
CA LYS A 147 2.48 1.44 -5.24
C LYS A 147 1.20 0.72 -4.80
N PRO A 148 1.22 -0.02 -3.68
CA PRO A 148 0.02 -0.60 -3.11
C PRO A 148 -1.08 0.46 -3.00
N HIS A 149 -2.34 0.08 -3.22
CA HIS A 149 -3.46 1.02 -3.25
C HIS A 149 -3.58 1.88 -1.97
N ASP A 150 -3.12 1.31 -0.86
CA ASP A 150 -3.07 1.84 0.50
C ASP A 150 -1.75 2.53 0.87
N TYR A 151 -0.76 2.60 -0.03
CA TYR A 151 0.57 3.16 0.26
C TYR A 151 0.52 4.62 0.72
N GLU A 152 -0.26 5.47 0.04
CA GLU A 152 -0.40 6.87 0.43
C GLU A 152 -1.15 7.02 1.78
N GLY A 153 -2.07 6.09 2.08
CA GLY A 153 -2.76 6.02 3.37
C GLY A 153 -1.80 5.68 4.51
N LEU A 154 -1.05 4.57 4.38
CA LEU A 154 -0.05 4.15 5.36
C LEU A 154 1.06 5.18 5.58
N LYS A 155 1.47 5.89 4.51
CA LYS A 155 2.44 6.98 4.61
C LYS A 155 1.86 8.15 5.43
N SER A 156 0.62 8.54 5.16
CA SER A 156 -0.06 9.60 5.91
C SER A 156 -0.22 9.22 7.40
N ASP A 157 -0.63 7.99 7.68
CA ASP A 157 -0.77 7.49 9.05
C ASP A 157 0.57 7.47 9.79
N ASN A 158 1.65 7.06 9.13
CA ASN A 158 2.98 7.06 9.73
C ASN A 158 3.52 8.48 9.99
N GLU A 159 3.24 9.43 9.10
CA GLU A 159 3.54 10.85 9.31
C GLU A 159 2.76 11.42 10.50
N GLN A 160 1.47 11.08 10.61
CA GLN A 160 0.62 11.48 11.74
C GLN A 160 1.08 10.87 13.07
N LEU A 161 1.39 9.57 13.08
CA LEU A 161 1.92 8.86 14.26
C LEU A 161 3.27 9.42 14.69
N SER A 162 4.16 9.71 13.75
CA SER A 162 5.45 10.34 14.03
C SER A 162 5.26 11.74 14.64
N GLY A 163 4.29 12.51 14.12
CA GLY A 163 3.91 13.80 14.68
C GLY A 163 3.34 13.69 16.10
N ALA A 164 2.48 12.70 16.36
CA ALA A 164 1.91 12.45 17.67
C ALA A 164 2.99 12.00 18.70
N LEU A 165 3.88 11.10 18.31
CA LEU A 165 5.00 10.66 19.15
C LEU A 165 5.93 11.82 19.52
N ARG A 166 6.17 12.76 18.59
CA ARG A 166 6.94 13.97 18.88
C ARG A 166 6.26 14.85 19.93
N LYS A 167 4.95 15.10 19.80
CA LYS A 167 4.18 15.88 20.79
C LYS A 167 4.21 15.24 22.18
N VAL A 168 3.97 13.93 22.25
CA VAL A 168 4.03 13.18 23.52
C VAL A 168 5.42 13.29 24.16
N ARG A 169 6.48 13.25 23.36
CA ARG A 169 7.85 13.43 23.86
C ARG A 169 8.11 14.84 24.39
N GLU A 170 7.66 15.86 23.67
CA GLU A 170 7.73 17.26 24.10
C GLU A 170 6.96 17.49 25.42
N GLU A 171 5.76 16.93 25.55
CA GLU A 171 4.96 16.96 26.78
C GLU A 171 5.67 16.23 27.93
N LEU A 172 6.24 15.04 27.67
CA LEU A 172 6.98 14.27 28.68
C LEU A 172 8.19 15.04 29.19
N ASP A 173 8.95 15.68 28.29
CA ASP A 173 10.12 16.48 28.66
C ASP A 173 9.69 17.73 29.46
N ALA A 174 8.59 18.39 29.06
CA ALA A 174 8.01 19.49 29.83
C ALA A 174 7.55 19.06 31.23
N HIS A 175 6.90 17.90 31.37
CA HIS A 175 6.51 17.33 32.65
C HIS A 175 7.70 16.98 33.53
N LYS A 176 8.79 16.46 32.96
CA LYS A 176 10.05 16.20 33.69
C LYS A 176 10.67 17.49 34.21
N SER A 177 10.82 18.51 33.35
CA SER A 177 11.35 19.80 33.78
C SER A 177 10.46 20.45 34.85
N ARG A 178 9.13 20.31 34.75
CA ARG A 178 8.21 20.78 35.80
C ARG A 178 8.39 20.02 37.11
N LYS A 179 8.55 18.70 37.06
CA LYS A 179 8.82 17.87 38.23
C LYS A 179 10.14 18.28 38.90
N GLU A 180 11.22 18.40 38.15
CA GLU A 180 12.53 18.83 38.66
C GLU A 180 12.46 20.23 39.29
N PHE A 181 11.71 21.16 38.68
CA PHE A 181 11.45 22.48 39.23
C PHE A 181 10.71 22.40 40.58
N ILE A 182 9.64 21.60 40.67
CA ILE A 182 8.88 21.40 41.90
C ILE A 182 9.74 20.74 42.99
N GLU A 183 10.53 19.72 42.65
CA GLU A 183 11.46 19.07 43.60
C GLU A 183 12.49 20.06 44.13
N LYS A 184 13.03 20.94 43.26
CA LYS A 184 13.94 22.00 43.68
C LYS A 184 13.25 22.99 44.64
N GLN A 185 12.05 23.47 44.29
CA GLN A 185 11.28 24.37 45.16
C GLN A 185 10.91 23.72 46.49
N TYR A 186 10.57 22.44 46.50
CA TYR A 186 10.30 21.67 47.72
C TYR A 186 11.55 21.57 48.60
N ASN A 187 12.72 21.28 48.02
CA ASN A 187 13.98 21.22 48.75
C ASN A 187 14.40 22.60 49.29
N GLU A 188 14.20 23.66 48.51
CA GLU A 188 14.42 25.05 48.96
C GLU A 188 13.47 25.42 50.10
N LEU A 189 12.21 25.00 50.03
CA LEU A 189 11.24 25.19 51.11
C LEU A 189 11.60 24.37 52.34
N LEU A 190 12.12 23.15 52.18
CA LEU A 190 12.61 22.31 53.27
C LEU A 190 13.82 22.94 53.95
N GLN A 191 14.80 23.43 53.18
CA GLN A 191 15.95 24.17 53.71
C GLN A 191 15.55 25.47 54.39
N SER A 192 14.58 26.21 53.81
CA SER A 192 13.99 27.40 54.42
C SER A 192 13.27 27.05 55.72
N ARG A 193 12.54 25.93 55.77
CA ARG A 193 11.92 25.42 56.98
C ARG A 193 12.97 24.99 58.01
N GLU A 194 14.05 24.33 57.62
CA GLU A 194 15.15 23.96 58.52
C GLU A 194 15.90 25.18 59.04
N ALA A 195 16.10 26.20 58.19
CA ALA A 195 16.67 27.48 58.58
C ALA A 195 15.73 28.23 59.52
N VAL A 196 14.43 28.27 59.23
CA VAL A 196 13.41 28.81 60.13
C VAL A 196 13.25 27.96 61.39
N GLU A 197 13.49 26.65 61.36
CA GLU A 197 13.53 25.76 62.55
C GLU A 197 14.81 25.96 63.36
N LYS A 198 15.93 26.29 62.71
CA LYS A 198 17.21 26.62 63.36
C LYS A 198 17.16 28.02 63.95
N ASP A 199 16.64 28.99 63.20
CA ASP A 199 16.28 30.32 63.68
C ASP A 199 15.14 30.21 64.70
N SER A 200 14.26 29.22 64.60
CA SER A 200 13.26 28.88 65.62
C SER A 200 13.94 28.26 66.84
N LYS A 201 15.02 27.48 66.70
CA LYS A 201 15.83 27.02 67.83
C LYS A 201 16.57 28.16 68.49
N GLU A 202 17.20 29.06 67.74
CA GLU A 202 17.82 30.29 68.24
C GLU A 202 16.76 31.23 68.84
N TYR A 203 15.57 31.31 68.24
CA TYR A 203 14.40 32.02 68.75
C TYR A 203 13.79 31.33 69.97
N ASN A 204 13.82 29.99 70.06
CA ASN A 204 13.34 29.20 71.19
C ASN A 204 14.34 29.22 72.33
N GLU A 205 15.64 29.34 72.05
CA GLU A 205 16.72 29.58 73.01
C GLU A 205 16.69 31.04 73.49
N LEU A 206 16.41 31.99 72.60
CA LEU A 206 16.15 33.40 72.93
C LEU A 206 14.85 33.54 73.72
N LYS A 207 13.80 32.80 73.35
CA LYS A 207 12.53 32.70 74.07
C LYS A 207 12.70 32.00 75.40
N ALA A 208 13.53 30.96 75.52
CA ALA A 208 13.87 30.31 76.77
C ALA A 208 14.76 31.22 77.66
N ALA A 209 15.63 32.04 77.06
CA ALA A 209 16.39 33.07 77.77
C ALA A 209 15.48 34.21 78.25
N ILE A 210 14.46 34.57 77.46
CA ILE A 210 13.39 35.50 77.83
C ILE A 210 12.49 34.87 78.91
N GLU A 211 12.10 33.60 78.81
CA GLU A 211 11.31 32.84 79.79
C GLU A 211 12.05 32.68 81.13
N ARG A 212 13.38 32.51 81.12
CA ARG A 212 14.21 32.59 82.34
C ARG A 212 14.21 34.00 82.96
N MET A 213 13.99 35.04 82.16
CA MET A 213 13.74 36.41 82.62
C MET A 213 12.25 36.69 82.97
N GLN A 214 11.31 35.81 82.60
CA GLN A 214 9.85 35.98 82.75
C GLN A 214 9.28 35.72 84.15
N GLY A 215 10.10 35.41 85.15
CA GLY A 215 9.67 35.47 86.55
C GLY A 215 9.22 36.87 87.02
N LYS A 216 9.15 37.87 86.13
CA LYS A 216 8.90 39.29 86.40
C LYS A 216 8.05 40.05 85.33
N MET A 217 7.15 39.42 84.56
CA MET A 217 6.43 40.11 83.44
C MET A 217 5.10 40.82 83.81
N ASN A 218 4.83 41.98 83.18
CA ASN A 218 3.68 42.88 83.41
C ASN A 218 2.53 42.71 82.36
N LYS A 219 1.41 43.43 82.55
CA LYS A 219 0.19 43.38 81.71
C LYS A 219 0.41 43.58 80.19
N GLU A 220 1.41 44.36 79.78
CA GLU A 220 1.69 44.59 78.35
C GLU A 220 2.31 43.36 77.68
N GLN A 221 3.06 42.56 78.43
CA GLN A 221 3.65 41.33 77.89
C GLN A 221 2.61 40.20 77.76
N GLN A 222 1.54 40.20 78.58
CA GLN A 222 0.38 39.33 78.39
C GLN A 222 -0.41 39.69 77.12
N LYS A 223 -0.57 40.98 76.83
CA LYS A 223 -1.19 41.45 75.57
C LYS A 223 -0.38 41.01 74.36
N ILE A 224 0.95 41.14 74.40
CA ILE A 224 1.83 40.72 73.28
C ILE A 224 1.71 39.21 73.01
N ALA A 225 1.66 38.38 74.06
CA ALA A 225 1.44 36.94 73.91
C ALA A 225 0.06 36.62 73.29
N ALA A 226 -0.99 37.33 73.71
CA ALA A 226 -2.32 37.18 73.12
C ALA A 226 -2.34 37.60 71.64
N TYR A 227 -1.68 38.72 71.28
CA TYR A 227 -1.55 39.16 69.89
C TYR A 227 -0.82 38.14 69.02
N SER A 228 0.28 37.56 69.53
CA SER A 228 1.04 36.53 68.81
C SER A 228 0.18 35.30 68.52
N ASN A 229 -0.60 34.83 69.51
CA ASN A 229 -1.46 33.66 69.35
C ASN A 229 -2.60 33.90 68.35
N VAL A 230 -3.18 35.11 68.36
CA VAL A 230 -4.20 35.51 67.36
C VAL A 230 -3.58 35.60 65.97
N ALA A 231 -2.41 36.22 65.82
CA ALA A 231 -1.71 36.33 64.54
C ALA A 231 -1.34 34.95 63.96
N GLU A 232 -0.87 34.03 64.79
CA GLU A 232 -0.59 32.65 64.36
C GLU A 232 -1.87 31.92 63.92
N SER A 233 -2.97 32.12 64.64
CA SER A 233 -4.26 31.52 64.29
C SER A 233 -4.84 32.07 62.98
N VAL A 234 -4.71 33.39 62.75
CA VAL A 234 -5.10 34.02 61.48
C VAL A 234 -4.25 33.49 60.32
N LYS A 235 -2.94 33.34 60.52
CA LYS A 235 -2.04 32.75 59.50
C LYS A 235 -2.49 31.34 59.12
N LYS A 236 -2.72 30.46 60.10
CA LYS A 236 -3.20 29.09 59.86
C LYS A 236 -4.59 29.06 59.21
N GLY A 237 -5.47 29.99 59.57
CA GLY A 237 -6.77 30.16 58.95
C GLY A 237 -6.67 30.51 57.46
N ASN A 238 -5.80 31.46 57.12
CA ASN A 238 -5.55 31.84 55.72
C ASN A 238 -4.94 30.69 54.92
N GLU A 239 -3.95 29.99 55.48
CA GLU A 239 -3.37 28.80 54.84
C GLU A 239 -4.45 27.76 54.55
N LEU A 240 -5.33 27.45 55.52
CA LEU A 240 -6.44 26.53 55.29
C LEU A 240 -7.36 26.99 54.16
N LEU A 241 -7.71 28.28 54.13
CA LEU A 241 -8.56 28.86 53.07
C LEU A 241 -7.89 28.72 51.70
N ASP A 242 -6.60 28.98 51.58
CA ASP A 242 -5.86 28.80 50.31
C ASP A 242 -5.90 27.34 49.83
N HIS A 243 -5.79 26.37 50.73
CA HIS A 243 -5.87 24.93 50.39
C HIS A 243 -7.25 24.51 49.91
N ILE A 244 -8.32 25.11 50.44
CA ILE A 244 -9.71 24.75 50.09
C ILE A 244 -10.35 25.69 49.07
N ALA A 245 -9.77 26.84 48.78
CA ALA A 245 -10.32 27.85 47.87
C ALA A 245 -10.54 27.29 46.46
N GLY A 246 -9.66 26.39 46.02
CA GLY A 246 -9.78 25.70 44.74
C GLY A 246 -11.06 24.88 44.62
N LEU A 247 -11.60 24.33 45.73
CA LEU A 247 -12.81 23.49 45.72
C LEU A 247 -14.01 24.20 45.08
N VAL A 248 -14.11 25.53 45.20
CA VAL A 248 -15.22 26.31 44.62
C VAL A 248 -15.19 26.33 43.08
N TYR A 249 -14.02 26.08 42.48
CA TYR A 249 -13.78 26.19 41.04
C TYR A 249 -13.33 24.87 40.39
N VAL A 250 -13.32 23.75 41.14
CA VAL A 250 -12.91 22.44 40.60
C VAL A 250 -14.07 21.80 39.81
N ASP A 251 -13.80 21.46 38.55
CA ASP A 251 -14.74 20.75 37.67
C ASP A 251 -15.19 19.39 38.24
N ASP A 252 -14.38 18.75 39.09
CA ASP A 252 -14.70 17.50 39.79
C ASP A 252 -15.99 17.60 40.65
N LEU A 253 -16.29 18.77 41.23
CA LEU A 253 -17.57 18.94 41.96
C LEU A 253 -18.77 19.00 41.01
N VAL A 254 -18.58 19.46 39.77
CA VAL A 254 -19.61 19.40 38.72
C VAL A 254 -19.83 17.95 38.28
N LEU A 255 -18.76 17.18 38.14
CA LEU A 255 -18.81 15.76 37.77
C LEU A 255 -19.41 14.87 38.86
N LEU A 256 -19.26 15.27 40.14
CA LEU A 256 -19.77 14.54 41.30
C LEU A 256 -21.07 15.09 41.88
N LYS A 257 -21.74 16.00 41.14
CA LYS A 257 -22.96 16.68 41.60
C LYS A 257 -24.10 15.72 41.96
N ASP A 258 -24.16 14.55 41.35
CA ASP A 258 -25.21 13.54 41.61
C ASP A 258 -24.82 12.54 42.72
N SER A 259 -23.68 12.72 43.38
CA SER A 259 -23.23 11.87 44.49
C SER A 259 -23.74 12.40 45.83
N ASP A 260 -24.80 11.78 46.35
CA ASP A 260 -25.40 12.14 47.66
C ASP A 260 -24.38 12.20 48.79
N ARG A 261 -23.44 11.24 48.83
CA ARG A 261 -22.42 11.16 49.87
C ARG A 261 -21.41 12.30 49.80
N VAL A 262 -20.97 12.68 48.60
CA VAL A 262 -20.02 13.78 48.42
C VAL A 262 -20.70 15.11 48.75
N ASN A 263 -21.94 15.30 48.28
CA ASN A 263 -22.74 16.47 48.59
C ASN A 263 -22.99 16.64 50.09
N GLU A 264 -23.27 15.54 50.81
CA GLU A 264 -23.48 15.59 52.26
C GLU A 264 -22.22 16.06 53.01
N GLU A 265 -21.05 15.51 52.67
CA GLU A 265 -19.79 15.88 53.34
C GLU A 265 -19.35 17.31 53.02
N VAL A 266 -19.49 17.75 51.76
CA VAL A 266 -19.24 19.15 51.37
C VAL A 266 -20.22 20.08 52.09
N THR A 267 -21.49 19.72 52.18
CA THR A 267 -22.50 20.51 52.90
C THR A 267 -22.19 20.61 54.39
N LYS A 268 -21.72 19.53 55.03
CA LYS A 268 -21.28 19.55 56.44
C LYS A 268 -20.09 20.48 56.65
N LEU A 269 -19.13 20.48 55.72
CA LEU A 269 -17.98 21.38 55.77
C LEU A 269 -18.42 22.84 55.66
N VAL A 270 -19.25 23.18 54.66
CA VAL A 270 -19.78 24.54 54.46
C VAL A 270 -20.50 25.02 55.72
N ARG A 271 -21.44 24.23 56.26
CA ARG A 271 -22.18 24.58 57.49
C ARG A 271 -21.25 24.83 58.68
N ARG A 272 -20.16 24.07 58.80
CA ARG A 272 -19.19 24.26 59.88
C ARG A 272 -18.45 25.59 59.73
N VAL A 273 -18.04 25.93 58.51
CA VAL A 273 -17.36 27.21 58.20
C VAL A 273 -18.31 28.39 58.41
N GLU A 274 -19.56 28.28 57.97
CA GLU A 274 -20.59 29.32 58.19
C GLU A 274 -20.85 29.55 59.67
N LYS A 275 -21.02 28.47 60.44
CA LYS A 275 -21.20 28.57 61.90
C LYS A 275 -20.00 29.22 62.57
N TRP A 276 -18.78 28.77 62.24
CA TRP A 276 -17.56 29.36 62.78
C TRP A 276 -17.45 30.85 62.45
N THR A 277 -17.74 31.23 61.20
CA THR A 277 -17.76 32.64 60.77
C THR A 277 -18.79 33.46 61.56
N THR A 278 -19.97 32.89 61.79
CA THR A 278 -21.05 33.53 62.57
C THR A 278 -20.64 33.73 64.02
N ASP A 279 -20.09 32.69 64.66
CA ASP A 279 -19.63 32.74 66.05
C ASP A 279 -18.45 33.73 66.22
N MET A 280 -17.53 33.77 65.25
CA MET A 280 -16.42 34.74 65.22
C MET A 280 -16.93 36.17 65.04
N ASN A 281 -17.83 36.42 64.09
CA ASN A 281 -18.42 37.75 63.89
C ASN A 281 -19.19 38.22 65.13
N LYS A 282 -19.90 37.32 65.81
CA LYS A 282 -20.57 37.64 67.07
C LYS A 282 -19.55 38.05 68.15
N THR A 283 -18.46 37.29 68.29
CA THR A 283 -17.41 37.58 69.27
C THR A 283 -16.70 38.90 68.97
N LEU A 284 -16.38 39.17 67.70
CA LEU A 284 -15.76 40.42 67.26
C LEU A 284 -16.70 41.63 67.44
N ASN A 285 -18.00 41.46 67.14
CA ASN A 285 -18.99 42.54 67.28
C ASN A 285 -19.41 42.79 68.74
N GLN A 286 -19.31 41.78 69.62
CA GLN A 286 -19.47 41.97 71.07
C GLN A 286 -18.33 42.79 71.68
N ALA A 287 -17.16 42.87 71.04
CA ALA A 287 -16.02 43.69 71.49
C ALA A 287 -16.16 45.20 71.20
N ASN A 288 -17.18 45.63 70.43
CA ASN A 288 -17.48 47.04 70.15
C ASN A 288 -18.50 47.67 71.12
N ILE A 289 -18.88 46.99 72.21
CA ILE A 289 -19.75 47.53 73.26
C ILE A 289 -19.06 47.42 74.63
N ILE A 290 -18.06 48.27 74.90
CA ILE A 290 -17.71 48.81 76.24
C ILE A 290 -17.00 50.17 75.97
N GLU A 291 -17.74 51.27 75.91
CA GLU A 291 -17.87 52.27 77.00
C GLU A 291 -16.53 52.85 77.48
N GLY A 292 -16.15 53.97 76.87
CA GLY A 292 -15.38 55.03 77.52
C GLY A 292 -16.32 56.17 77.86
N GLU A 293 -17.06 56.06 78.96
CA GLU A 293 -17.71 57.21 79.60
C GLU A 293 -16.60 58.13 80.16
N ILE A 294 -16.56 59.35 79.64
CA ILE A 294 -15.88 60.47 80.27
C ILE A 294 -16.75 60.90 81.44
N ILE A 295 -16.26 60.80 82.68
CA ILE A 295 -16.84 61.51 83.82
C ILE A 295 -15.77 62.45 84.37
N HIS A 296 -16.08 63.74 84.29
CA HIS A 296 -15.41 64.83 84.99
C HIS A 296 -15.73 64.76 86.48
N GLU A 297 -14.69 64.85 87.32
CA GLU A 297 -14.70 65.57 88.60
C GLU A 297 -13.27 65.98 88.98
#